data_AF-A0A382Z0X4-F1
#
_entry.id   AF-A0A382Z0X4-F1
#
_cell.length_a   1.000
_cell.length_b   1.000
_cell.length_c   1.000
_cell.angle_alpha   90.00
_cell.angle_beta   90.00
_cell.angle_gamma   90.00
#
_symmetry.space_group_name_H-M   'P 1'
#
loop_
_entity.id
_entity.type
_entity.pdbx_description
1 polymer ?
#
loop_
_entity_poly.entity_id
_entity_poly.type
_entity_poly.pdbx_seq_one_letter_code
_entity_poly.pdbx_strand_id
1 'polypeptide(L)'
;MNKLIDLRSDTVTLPSDEMRKSISNAKLGDDVFCEDPSVNELETKAAKIMGKEAGLLVPSGTMGNLVSILVHCQRGTEIVLGDKAHTFIYEAGGLSAFGGIHSRQLKNKDDGTIDIDNIKSAIRTDNVHFPKTSAITLENTHNLCNGSPLTQNYIQDVAQIARNNKIKLHIDGARIFNAAVALNINVKNLVKDADSVTFCLSKGLSAPIGSLVCGSKEFIYHA
;
A
#
# COMPACT_ATOMS: atom_id res chain seq x y z
N MET A 1 -17.12 -34.65 -9.50
CA MET A 1 -17.14 -33.62 -8.43
C MET A 1 -17.61 -32.32 -9.05
N ASN A 2 -18.61 -31.65 -8.48
CA ASN A 2 -18.98 -30.30 -8.94
C ASN A 2 -17.83 -29.35 -8.64
N LYS A 3 -17.41 -28.60 -9.65
CA LYS A 3 -16.37 -27.57 -9.52
C LYS A 3 -16.93 -26.46 -8.62
N LEU A 4 -16.29 -26.19 -7.48
CA LEU A 4 -16.67 -25.09 -6.59
C LEU A 4 -16.40 -23.76 -7.29
N ILE A 5 -17.41 -22.88 -7.34
CA ILE A 5 -17.28 -21.51 -7.85
C ILE A 5 -17.25 -20.59 -6.62
N ASP A 6 -16.09 -20.02 -6.32
CA ASP A 6 -15.88 -19.14 -5.17
C ASP A 6 -15.64 -17.70 -5.63
N LEU A 7 -16.64 -16.84 -5.43
CA LEU A 7 -16.62 -15.41 -5.82
C LEU A 7 -16.58 -14.49 -4.59
N ARG A 8 -16.21 -15.00 -3.41
CA ARG A 8 -16.18 -14.20 -2.17
C ARG A 8 -15.10 -13.13 -2.20
N SER A 9 -13.93 -13.47 -2.74
CA SER A 9 -12.74 -12.61 -2.79
C SER A 9 -11.67 -13.24 -3.67
N ASP A 10 -10.78 -12.43 -4.25
CA ASP A 10 -9.56 -12.90 -4.90
C ASP A 10 -8.51 -13.44 -3.91
N THR A 11 -8.74 -13.33 -2.60
CA THR A 11 -7.90 -13.96 -1.56
C THR A 11 -8.06 -15.48 -1.48
N VAL A 12 -9.05 -16.07 -2.17
CA VAL A 12 -9.30 -17.53 -2.16
C VAL A 12 -8.47 -18.28 -3.22
N THR A 13 -7.66 -17.56 -4.01
CA THR A 13 -6.75 -18.13 -4.99
C THR A 13 -5.79 -19.12 -4.35
N LEU A 14 -5.49 -20.21 -5.06
CA LEU A 14 -4.52 -21.22 -4.62
C LEU A 14 -3.31 -21.23 -5.54
N PRO A 15 -2.10 -21.54 -5.03
CA PRO A 15 -0.90 -21.69 -5.85
C PRO A 15 -1.10 -22.72 -6.97
N SER A 16 -0.69 -22.35 -8.19
CA SER A 16 -0.60 -23.25 -9.33
C SER A 16 0.46 -24.34 -9.11
N ASP A 17 0.44 -25.40 -9.91
CA ASP A 17 1.46 -26.45 -9.83
C ASP A 17 2.87 -25.92 -10.11
N GLU A 18 3.01 -24.95 -11.02
CA GLU A 18 4.28 -24.29 -11.29
C GLU A 18 4.75 -23.49 -10.07
N MET A 19 3.86 -22.73 -9.43
CA MET A 19 4.19 -21.99 -8.21
C MET A 19 4.59 -22.94 -7.07
N ARG A 20 3.88 -24.06 -6.90
CA ARG A 20 4.22 -25.09 -5.90
C ARG A 20 5.61 -25.67 -6.12
N LYS A 21 5.96 -25.96 -7.38
CA LYS A 21 7.32 -26.41 -7.76
C LYS A 21 8.37 -25.34 -7.52
N SER A 22 8.05 -24.06 -7.77
CA SER A 22 8.97 -22.96 -7.47
C SER A 22 9.23 -22.85 -5.97
N ILE A 23 8.18 -22.94 -5.15
CA ILE A 23 8.27 -22.91 -3.68
C ILE A 23 9.12 -24.07 -3.18
N SER A 24 8.88 -25.30 -3.65
CA SER A 24 9.62 -26.48 -3.17
C SER A 24 11.11 -26.47 -3.52
N ASN A 25 11.50 -25.70 -4.54
CA ASN A 25 12.88 -25.60 -5.01
C ASN A 25 13.55 -24.26 -4.63
N ALA A 26 12.88 -23.41 -3.84
CA ALA A 26 13.42 -22.13 -3.42
C ALA A 26 14.70 -22.33 -2.59
N LYS A 27 15.69 -21.47 -2.82
CA LYS A 27 16.89 -21.42 -1.98
C LYS A 27 16.57 -20.58 -0.76
N LEU A 28 16.70 -21.16 0.43
CA LEU A 28 16.30 -20.52 1.68
C LEU A 28 17.53 -20.16 2.52
N GLY A 29 17.36 -19.19 3.41
CA GLY A 29 18.34 -18.76 4.39
C GLY A 29 17.67 -18.09 5.59
N ASP A 30 18.45 -17.44 6.44
CA ASP A 30 17.91 -16.64 7.54
C ASP A 30 17.70 -15.19 7.07
N ASP A 31 16.44 -14.78 6.97
CA ASP A 31 16.04 -13.45 6.51
C ASP A 31 16.46 -12.33 7.50
N VAL A 32 16.53 -12.62 8.81
CA VAL A 32 16.95 -11.63 9.81
C VAL A 32 18.41 -11.21 9.61
N PHE A 33 19.24 -12.12 9.09
CA PHE A 33 20.62 -11.84 8.71
C PHE A 33 20.78 -11.41 7.25
N CYS A 34 19.67 -11.23 6.51
CA CYS A 34 19.63 -10.98 5.06
C CYS A 34 20.28 -12.10 4.22
N GLU A 35 20.27 -13.34 4.71
CA GLU A 35 20.94 -14.48 4.08
C GLU A 35 19.99 -15.34 3.23
N ASP A 36 18.69 -15.04 3.19
CA ASP A 36 17.74 -15.73 2.30
C ASP A 36 17.82 -15.19 0.86
N PRO A 37 18.37 -15.96 -0.10
CA PRO A 37 18.54 -15.47 -1.46
C PRO A 37 17.21 -15.32 -2.22
N SER A 38 16.16 -16.06 -1.87
CA SER A 38 14.86 -15.98 -2.53
C SER A 38 14.10 -14.73 -2.10
N VAL A 39 14.17 -14.36 -0.81
CA VAL A 39 13.58 -13.12 -0.30
C VAL A 39 14.30 -11.91 -0.91
N ASN A 40 15.64 -11.90 -0.86
CA ASN A 40 16.47 -10.84 -1.45
C ASN A 40 16.17 -10.61 -2.94
N GLU A 41 16.01 -11.68 -3.73
CA GLU A 41 15.65 -11.58 -5.15
C GLU A 41 14.24 -11.00 -5.32
N LEU A 42 13.26 -11.46 -4.54
CA LEU A 42 11.88 -10.99 -4.59
C LEU A 42 11.78 -9.50 -4.28
N GLU A 43 12.43 -9.04 -3.20
CA GLU A 43 12.42 -7.64 -2.77
C GLU A 43 13.10 -6.73 -3.80
N THR A 44 14.26 -7.14 -4.31
CA THR A 44 14.98 -6.42 -5.38
C THR A 44 14.11 -6.30 -6.63
N LYS A 45 13.44 -7.39 -7.02
CA LYS A 45 12.54 -7.42 -8.17
C LYS A 45 11.30 -6.55 -7.95
N ALA A 46 10.70 -6.60 -6.77
CA ALA A 46 9.55 -5.78 -6.40
C ALA A 46 9.89 -4.29 -6.46
N ALA A 47 11.00 -3.88 -5.86
CA ALA A 47 11.50 -2.51 -5.90
C ALA A 47 11.70 -2.04 -7.35
N LYS A 48 12.36 -2.86 -8.19
CA LYS A 48 12.57 -2.55 -9.60
C LYS A 48 11.27 -2.38 -10.38
N ILE A 49 10.29 -3.28 -10.19
CA ILE A 49 8.97 -3.22 -10.84
C ILE A 49 8.22 -1.94 -10.44
N MET A 50 8.26 -1.58 -9.16
CA MET A 50 7.62 -0.37 -8.63
C MET A 50 8.42 0.91 -8.93
N GLY A 51 9.64 0.77 -9.43
CA GLY A 51 10.55 1.90 -9.65
C GLY A 51 10.98 2.58 -8.35
N LYS A 52 11.12 1.80 -7.28
CA LYS A 52 11.58 2.22 -5.95
C LYS A 52 12.99 1.69 -5.70
N GLU A 53 13.63 2.16 -4.63
CA GLU A 53 15.02 1.85 -4.35
C GLU A 53 15.19 0.53 -3.61
N ALA A 54 14.22 0.19 -2.75
CA ALA A 54 14.22 -1.02 -1.94
C ALA A 54 12.79 -1.56 -1.75
N GLY A 55 12.71 -2.84 -1.40
CA GLY A 55 11.48 -3.55 -1.06
C GLY A 55 11.64 -4.32 0.24
N LEU A 56 10.53 -4.66 0.88
CA LEU A 56 10.47 -5.46 2.10
C LEU A 56 9.30 -6.45 2.00
N LEU A 57 9.58 -7.73 2.14
CA LEU A 57 8.56 -8.79 2.23
C LEU A 57 7.93 -8.76 3.62
N VAL A 58 6.60 -8.67 3.67
CA VAL A 58 5.83 -8.72 4.91
C VAL A 58 4.79 -9.83 4.85
N PRO A 59 4.37 -10.43 5.98
CA PRO A 59 3.39 -11.51 6.01
C PRO A 59 2.01 -11.16 5.43
N SER A 60 1.58 -9.89 5.53
CA SER A 60 0.25 -9.46 5.09
C SER A 60 0.22 -8.00 4.63
N GLY A 61 -0.81 -7.65 3.85
CA GLY A 61 -1.05 -6.26 3.43
C GLY A 61 -1.32 -5.33 4.61
N THR A 62 -2.02 -5.82 5.64
CA THR A 62 -2.25 -5.08 6.89
C THR A 62 -0.94 -4.73 7.58
N MET A 63 0.02 -5.66 7.66
CA MET A 63 1.33 -5.34 8.21
C MET A 63 2.06 -4.32 7.33
N GLY A 64 2.02 -4.49 6.00
CA GLY A 64 2.68 -3.58 5.07
C GLY A 64 2.17 -2.13 5.17
N ASN A 65 0.85 -1.95 5.25
CA ASN A 65 0.25 -0.64 5.49
C ASN A 65 0.61 -0.10 6.87
N LEU A 66 0.54 -0.94 7.92
CA LEU A 66 0.86 -0.52 9.29
C LEU A 66 2.30 -0.01 9.38
N VAL A 67 3.29 -0.80 8.98
CA VAL A 67 4.71 -0.39 9.06
C VAL A 67 4.97 0.86 8.22
N SER A 68 4.36 0.93 7.02
CA SER A 68 4.49 2.12 6.17
C SER A 68 3.97 3.38 6.86
N ILE A 69 2.81 3.30 7.50
CA ILE A 69 2.19 4.42 8.21
C ILE A 69 3.01 4.78 9.45
N LEU A 70 3.52 3.81 10.21
CA LEU A 70 4.36 4.06 11.40
C LEU A 70 5.67 4.78 11.05
N VAL A 71 6.27 4.48 9.89
CA VAL A 71 7.46 5.20 9.42
C VAL A 71 7.12 6.63 9.01
N HIS A 72 6.01 6.85 8.29
CA HIS A 72 5.64 8.17 7.81
C HIS A 72 5.08 9.09 8.90
N CYS A 73 4.48 8.52 9.94
CA CYS A 73 3.72 9.26 10.94
C CYS A 73 4.27 8.98 12.34
N GLN A 74 4.81 10.01 12.99
CA GLN A 74 5.19 9.93 14.40
C GLN A 74 3.96 9.87 15.31
N ARG A 75 4.14 9.35 16.53
CA ARG A 75 3.10 9.35 17.57
C ARG A 75 2.57 10.76 17.82
N GLY A 76 1.25 10.91 17.90
CA GLY A 76 0.58 12.20 18.10
C GLY A 76 0.40 13.02 16.83
N THR A 77 0.81 12.50 15.67
CA THR A 77 0.50 13.10 14.36
C THR A 77 -0.76 12.51 13.75
N GLU A 78 -1.20 13.05 12.61
CA GLU A 78 -2.34 12.52 11.87
C GLU A 78 -1.99 12.09 10.43
N ILE A 79 -2.81 11.18 9.92
CA ILE A 79 -2.83 10.75 8.53
C ILE A 79 -4.19 11.06 7.90
N VAL A 80 -4.18 11.62 6.70
CA VAL A 80 -5.38 11.87 5.89
C VAL A 80 -5.65 10.67 4.99
N LEU A 81 -6.86 10.14 5.01
CA LEU A 81 -7.24 8.95 4.24
C LEU A 81 -8.74 8.95 3.91
N GLY A 82 -9.16 8.04 3.05
CA GLY A 82 -10.56 7.87 2.67
C GLY A 82 -11.40 7.21 3.77
N ASP A 83 -12.66 7.64 3.93
CA ASP A 83 -13.62 7.04 4.87
C ASP A 83 -14.00 5.59 4.51
N LYS A 84 -13.68 5.13 3.30
CA LYS A 84 -13.85 3.76 2.82
C LYS A 84 -12.53 2.98 2.68
N ALA A 85 -11.39 3.57 3.06
CA ALA A 85 -10.08 2.93 2.88
C ALA A 85 -9.91 1.70 3.79
N HIS A 86 -9.19 0.69 3.30
CA HIS A 86 -8.86 -0.53 4.03
C HIS A 86 -8.10 -0.23 5.33
N THR A 87 -7.13 0.68 5.26
CA THR A 87 -6.32 1.16 6.39
C THR A 87 -7.13 1.81 7.51
N PHE A 88 -8.38 2.20 7.22
CA PHE A 88 -9.33 2.71 8.22
C PHE A 88 -10.31 1.64 8.68
N ILE A 89 -10.98 0.96 7.76
CA ILE A 89 -12.10 0.06 8.09
C ILE A 89 -11.64 -1.33 8.52
N TYR A 90 -10.65 -1.90 7.82
CA TYR A 90 -10.35 -3.34 7.86
C TYR A 90 -9.04 -3.70 8.54
N GLU A 91 -8.41 -2.74 9.22
CA GLU A 91 -7.14 -2.94 9.94
C GLU A 91 -7.26 -2.72 11.45
N ALA A 92 -8.48 -2.83 11.97
CA ALA A 92 -8.81 -2.77 13.40
C ALA A 92 -8.28 -1.50 14.11
N GLY A 93 -8.14 -0.39 13.37
CA GLY A 93 -7.56 0.84 13.91
C GLY A 93 -6.08 0.73 14.28
N GLY A 94 -5.33 -0.18 13.65
CA GLY A 94 -3.92 -0.46 13.98
C GLY A 94 -3.02 0.77 14.02
N LEU A 95 -3.19 1.72 13.10
CA LEU A 95 -2.44 2.99 13.11
C LEU A 95 -2.64 3.78 14.42
N SER A 96 -3.84 3.76 14.99
CA SER A 96 -4.13 4.44 16.25
C SER A 96 -3.68 3.61 17.44
N ALA A 97 -3.93 2.30 17.42
CA ALA A 97 -3.61 1.41 18.53
C ALA A 97 -2.10 1.23 18.75
N PHE A 98 -1.33 1.06 17.67
CA PHE A 98 0.12 0.82 17.73
C PHE A 98 0.94 2.08 17.50
N GLY A 99 0.47 2.99 16.66
CA GLY A 99 1.20 4.21 16.32
C GLY A 99 0.84 5.42 17.17
N GLY A 100 -0.29 5.41 17.86
CA GLY A 100 -0.86 6.62 18.46
C GLY A 100 -1.07 7.72 17.43
N ILE A 101 -1.46 7.33 16.21
CA ILE A 101 -1.71 8.22 15.07
C ILE A 101 -3.20 8.51 14.98
N HIS A 102 -3.54 9.78 14.77
CA HIS A 102 -4.91 10.21 14.53
C HIS A 102 -5.27 9.97 13.06
N SER A 103 -6.44 9.38 12.79
CA SER A 103 -6.92 9.21 11.42
C SER A 103 -7.91 10.32 11.08
N ARG A 104 -7.68 11.04 9.98
CA ARG A 104 -8.57 12.07 9.45
C ARG A 104 -9.23 11.55 8.18
N GLN A 105 -10.49 11.12 8.30
CA GLN A 105 -11.24 10.54 7.19
C GLN A 105 -11.84 11.63 6.31
N LEU A 106 -11.74 11.45 5.00
CA LEU A 106 -12.42 12.25 4.00
C LEU A 106 -13.31 11.35 3.15
N LYS A 107 -14.45 11.87 2.71
CA LYS A 107 -15.40 11.10 1.92
C LYS A 107 -14.81 10.67 0.58
N ASN A 108 -14.78 9.36 0.33
CA ASN A 108 -14.50 8.82 -1.00
C ASN A 108 -15.70 9.03 -1.94
N LYS A 109 -15.40 9.36 -3.20
CA LYS A 109 -16.32 9.27 -4.33
C LYS A 109 -16.42 7.81 -4.78
N ASP A 110 -17.43 7.48 -5.59
CA ASP A 110 -17.67 6.09 -6.03
C ASP A 110 -16.57 5.55 -6.96
N ASP A 111 -15.77 6.44 -7.57
CA ASP A 111 -14.57 6.12 -8.34
C ASP A 111 -13.31 5.93 -7.47
N GLY A 112 -13.46 5.95 -6.14
CA GLY A 112 -12.38 5.80 -5.17
C GLY A 112 -11.59 7.07 -4.89
N THR A 113 -11.75 8.13 -5.67
CA THR A 113 -11.05 9.41 -5.43
C THR A 113 -11.60 10.11 -4.20
N ILE A 114 -10.82 11.05 -3.67
CA ILE A 114 -11.24 12.02 -2.65
C ILE A 114 -11.19 13.37 -3.33
N ASP A 115 -12.12 14.26 -2.99
CA ASP A 115 -12.09 15.60 -3.57
C ASP A 115 -10.79 16.35 -3.23
N ILE A 116 -10.13 16.90 -4.24
CA ILE A 116 -8.81 17.53 -4.12
C ILE A 116 -8.85 18.71 -3.15
N ASP A 117 -9.92 19.51 -3.15
CA ASP A 117 -10.02 20.65 -2.25
C ASP A 117 -10.32 20.21 -0.82
N ASN A 118 -11.04 19.10 -0.64
CA ASN A 118 -11.17 18.47 0.66
C ASN A 118 -9.80 18.01 1.20
N ILE A 119 -8.94 17.39 0.37
CA ILE A 119 -7.58 17.00 0.79
C ILE A 119 -6.79 18.23 1.23
N LYS A 120 -6.79 19.32 0.44
CA LYS A 120 -6.06 20.55 0.80
C LYS A 120 -6.56 21.14 2.12
N SER A 121 -7.88 21.25 2.30
CA SER A 121 -8.49 21.76 3.53
C SER A 121 -8.27 20.86 4.74
N ALA A 122 -7.93 19.59 4.50
CA ALA A 122 -7.64 18.63 5.54
C ALA A 122 -6.24 18.74 6.13
N ILE A 123 -5.34 19.49 5.49
CA ILE A 123 -3.99 19.71 6.02
C ILE A 123 -4.06 20.78 7.10
N ARG A 124 -3.59 20.43 8.31
CA ARG A 124 -3.64 21.33 9.46
C ARG A 124 -2.52 22.35 9.42
N THR A 125 -2.84 23.56 9.83
CA THR A 125 -1.85 24.60 10.16
C THR A 125 -1.08 24.21 11.41
N ASP A 126 0.16 24.67 11.53
CA ASP A 126 0.97 24.48 12.73
C ASP A 126 0.34 25.19 13.93
N ASN A 127 -0.18 24.41 14.89
CA ASN A 127 -0.88 24.88 16.07
C ASN A 127 -0.84 23.80 17.16
N VAL A 128 -0.48 24.20 18.38
CA VAL A 128 -0.28 23.27 19.52
C VAL A 128 -1.53 22.47 19.91
N HIS A 129 -2.72 22.94 19.52
CA HIS A 129 -3.98 22.27 19.82
C HIS A 129 -4.33 21.15 18.84
N PHE A 130 -3.63 21.03 17.71
CA PHE A 130 -3.97 20.09 16.66
C PHE A 130 -2.86 19.04 16.44
N PRO A 131 -3.21 17.79 16.07
CA PRO A 131 -2.19 16.87 15.58
C PRO A 131 -1.59 17.40 14.28
N LYS A 132 -0.27 17.28 14.10
CA LYS A 132 0.37 17.66 12.84
C LYS A 132 -0.03 16.66 11.74
N THR A 133 -0.46 17.13 10.58
CA THR A 133 -0.64 16.25 9.41
C THR A 133 0.73 15.79 8.90
N SER A 134 0.96 14.49 8.83
CA SER A 134 2.27 13.90 8.43
C SER A 134 2.22 13.15 7.12
N ALA A 135 1.06 12.59 6.75
CA ALA A 135 0.92 11.82 5.54
C ALA A 135 -0.51 11.84 4.96
N ILE A 136 -0.61 11.46 3.69
CA ILE A 136 -1.83 11.10 2.97
C ILE A 136 -1.70 9.64 2.54
N THR A 137 -2.77 8.86 2.65
CA THR A 137 -2.87 7.52 2.05
C THR A 137 -3.96 7.46 1.00
N LEU A 138 -3.65 6.87 -0.16
CA LEU A 138 -4.61 6.49 -1.20
C LEU A 138 -4.69 4.97 -1.30
N GLU A 139 -5.83 4.44 -1.76
CA GLU A 139 -6.02 3.01 -2.05
C GLU A 139 -6.20 2.81 -3.57
N ASN A 140 -5.40 1.96 -4.22
CA ASN A 140 -5.47 1.73 -5.66
C ASN A 140 -5.18 0.27 -6.07
N THR A 141 -6.13 -0.47 -6.64
CA THR A 141 -7.55 -0.11 -6.84
C THR A 141 -8.32 0.01 -5.53
N HIS A 142 -9.36 0.82 -5.49
CA HIS A 142 -10.15 1.02 -4.27
C HIS A 142 -11.28 -0.04 -4.12
N ASN A 143 -11.21 -0.86 -3.08
CA ASN A 143 -12.06 -2.05 -2.88
C ASN A 143 -13.53 -1.70 -2.66
N LEU A 144 -13.83 -0.85 -1.66
CA LEU A 144 -15.19 -0.41 -1.35
C LEU A 144 -15.75 0.64 -2.33
N CYS A 145 -15.01 0.92 -3.40
CA CYS A 145 -15.40 1.81 -4.49
C CYS A 145 -15.34 1.02 -5.81
N ASN A 146 -15.95 -0.17 -5.82
CA ASN A 146 -16.14 -1.02 -7.00
C ASN A 146 -14.84 -1.50 -7.68
N GLY A 147 -13.72 -1.58 -6.95
CA GLY A 147 -12.43 -1.90 -7.54
C GLY A 147 -11.91 -0.81 -8.48
N SER A 148 -12.32 0.44 -8.27
CA SER A 148 -12.00 1.54 -9.18
C SER A 148 -10.49 1.84 -9.23
N PRO A 149 -9.90 1.96 -10.44
CA PRO A 149 -8.51 2.35 -10.59
C PRO A 149 -8.36 3.87 -10.50
N LEU A 150 -7.48 4.34 -9.61
CA LEU A 150 -7.12 5.75 -9.54
C LEU A 150 -6.16 6.10 -10.68
N THR A 151 -6.46 7.17 -11.42
CA THR A 151 -5.64 7.60 -12.56
C THR A 151 -4.30 8.17 -12.12
N GLN A 152 -3.30 8.10 -13.02
CA GLN A 152 -1.99 8.70 -12.78
C GLN A 152 -2.07 10.20 -12.50
N ASN A 153 -2.92 10.94 -13.23
CA ASN A 153 -3.07 12.39 -13.05
C ASN A 153 -3.59 12.72 -11.65
N TYR A 154 -4.62 12.02 -11.18
CA TYR A 154 -5.14 12.21 -9.83
C TYR A 154 -4.09 11.94 -8.75
N ILE A 155 -3.33 10.84 -8.88
CA ILE A 155 -2.25 10.51 -7.93
C ILE A 155 -1.17 11.60 -7.96
N GLN A 156 -0.82 12.12 -9.13
CA GLN A 156 0.14 13.21 -9.29
C GLN A 156 -0.34 14.51 -8.62
N ASP A 157 -1.63 14.85 -8.72
CA ASP A 157 -2.23 16.01 -8.05
C ASP A 157 -2.14 15.88 -6.53
N VAL A 158 -2.49 14.72 -5.98
CA VAL A 158 -2.37 14.45 -4.53
C VAL A 158 -0.91 14.46 -4.07
N ALA A 159 0.00 13.91 -4.87
CA ALA A 159 1.43 13.94 -4.56
C ALA A 159 1.98 15.38 -4.55
N GLN A 160 1.51 16.25 -5.45
CA GLN A 160 1.91 17.65 -5.45
C GLN A 160 1.42 18.37 -4.19
N ILE A 161 0.20 18.09 -3.73
CA ILE A 161 -0.30 18.59 -2.44
C ILE A 161 0.59 18.11 -1.30
N ALA A 162 0.95 16.83 -1.26
CA ALA A 162 1.82 16.27 -0.22
C ALA A 162 3.19 16.97 -0.19
N ARG A 163 3.85 17.11 -1.35
CA ARG A 163 5.15 17.80 -1.47
C ARG A 163 5.09 19.26 -1.04
N ASN A 164 4.07 20.00 -1.49
CA ASN A 164 3.90 21.42 -1.14
C ASN A 164 3.77 21.64 0.37
N ASN A 165 3.22 20.65 1.08
CA ASN A 165 3.03 20.69 2.52
C ASN A 165 4.10 19.90 3.31
N LYS A 166 5.13 19.37 2.63
CA LYS A 166 6.21 18.57 3.23
C LYS A 166 5.70 17.36 4.03
N ILE A 167 4.66 16.71 3.53
CA ILE A 167 4.08 15.48 4.08
C ILE A 167 4.27 14.32 3.11
N LYS A 168 4.06 13.09 3.58
CA LYS A 168 4.29 11.85 2.83
C LYS A 168 3.06 11.36 2.09
N LEU A 169 3.26 10.65 0.98
CA LEU A 169 2.21 9.94 0.26
C LEU A 169 2.48 8.43 0.26
N HIS A 170 1.55 7.67 0.83
CA HIS A 170 1.52 6.21 0.75
C HIS A 170 0.38 5.74 -0.17
N ILE A 171 0.63 4.67 -0.92
CA ILE A 171 -0.41 3.98 -1.70
C ILE A 171 -0.60 2.58 -1.11
N ASP A 172 -1.79 2.30 -0.56
CA ASP A 172 -2.28 0.94 -0.42
C ASP A 172 -2.59 0.41 -1.82
N GLY A 173 -1.62 -0.27 -2.39
CA GLY A 173 -1.63 -0.85 -3.71
C GLY A 173 -1.94 -2.34 -3.68
N ALA A 174 -2.75 -2.82 -2.72
CA ALA A 174 -3.10 -4.24 -2.58
C ALA A 174 -3.46 -4.93 -3.91
N ARG A 175 -4.05 -4.17 -4.85
CA ARG A 175 -4.42 -4.60 -6.21
C ARG A 175 -3.88 -3.65 -7.29
N ILE A 176 -2.70 -3.07 -7.09
CA ILE A 176 -2.14 -2.05 -7.99
C ILE A 176 -1.92 -2.56 -9.43
N PHE A 177 -1.64 -3.85 -9.59
CA PHE A 177 -1.51 -4.46 -10.93
C PHE A 177 -2.84 -4.52 -11.68
N ASN A 178 -3.97 -4.70 -11.00
CA ASN A 178 -5.30 -4.60 -11.62
C ASN A 178 -5.54 -3.17 -12.13
N ALA A 179 -5.14 -2.15 -11.37
CA ALA A 179 -5.23 -0.76 -11.80
C ALA A 179 -4.36 -0.50 -13.04
N ALA A 180 -3.12 -0.98 -13.05
CA ALA A 180 -2.21 -0.84 -14.17
C ALA A 180 -2.76 -1.47 -15.46
N VAL A 181 -3.33 -2.68 -15.34
CA VAL A 181 -3.99 -3.38 -16.47
C VAL A 181 -5.23 -2.61 -16.94
N ALA A 182 -6.11 -2.20 -16.02
CA ALA A 182 -7.34 -1.49 -16.36
C ALA A 182 -7.09 -0.14 -17.05
N LEU A 183 -6.03 0.56 -16.65
CA LEU A 183 -5.64 1.86 -17.22
C LEU A 183 -4.70 1.72 -18.42
N ASN A 184 -4.26 0.50 -18.75
CA ASN A 184 -3.29 0.21 -19.81
C ASN A 184 -1.99 1.02 -19.69
N ILE A 185 -1.41 1.06 -18.48
CA ILE A 185 -0.15 1.75 -18.21
C ILE A 185 0.80 0.88 -17.39
N ASN A 186 2.09 1.22 -17.40
CA ASN A 186 3.06 0.57 -16.54
C ASN A 186 2.78 0.90 -15.06
N VAL A 187 2.82 -0.11 -14.18
CA VAL A 187 2.57 0.05 -12.73
C VAL A 187 3.47 1.10 -12.09
N LYS A 188 4.72 1.24 -12.55
CA LYS A 188 5.66 2.28 -12.09
C LYS A 188 5.09 3.67 -12.25
N ASN A 189 4.28 3.93 -13.29
CA ASN A 189 3.70 5.24 -13.54
C ASN A 189 2.61 5.61 -12.52
N LEU A 190 1.92 4.62 -11.93
CA LEU A 190 0.92 4.82 -10.90
C LEU A 190 1.52 5.16 -9.54
N VAL A 191 2.74 4.68 -9.27
CA VAL A 191 3.38 4.83 -7.96
C VAL A 191 4.59 5.75 -7.99
N LYS A 192 4.97 6.30 -9.15
CA LYS A 192 6.19 7.11 -9.33
C LYS A 192 6.27 8.26 -8.31
N ASP A 193 5.14 8.91 -8.06
CA ASP A 193 5.04 10.13 -7.26
C ASP A 193 4.77 9.88 -5.76
N ALA A 194 4.51 8.62 -5.37
CA ALA A 194 4.33 8.23 -3.97
C ALA A 194 5.67 7.97 -3.27
N ASP A 195 5.77 8.27 -1.97
CA ASP A 195 6.95 7.95 -1.17
C ASP A 195 7.08 6.44 -0.93
N SER A 196 5.95 5.75 -0.81
CA SER A 196 5.90 4.30 -0.59
C SER A 196 4.65 3.66 -1.15
N VAL A 197 4.71 2.35 -1.40
CA VAL A 197 3.56 1.54 -1.84
C VAL A 197 3.60 0.17 -1.17
N THR A 198 2.43 -0.30 -0.71
CA THR A 198 2.22 -1.71 -0.35
C THR A 198 1.52 -2.41 -1.50
N PHE A 199 1.85 -3.66 -1.84
CA PHE A 199 1.03 -4.48 -2.73
C PHE A 199 0.95 -5.94 -2.28
N CYS A 200 -0.18 -6.60 -2.52
CA CYS A 200 -0.40 -7.96 -2.05
C CYS A 200 0.00 -9.00 -3.11
N LEU A 201 0.70 -10.06 -2.67
CA LEU A 201 0.95 -11.24 -3.48
C LEU A 201 -0.19 -12.26 -3.36
N SER A 202 -0.90 -12.28 -2.22
CA SER A 202 -1.91 -13.28 -1.86
C SER A 202 -3.35 -12.95 -2.25
N LYS A 203 -3.51 -12.27 -3.40
CA LYS A 203 -4.79 -11.92 -4.02
C LYS A 203 -4.79 -12.41 -5.46
N GLY A 204 -5.11 -11.55 -6.44
CA GLY A 204 -5.03 -11.91 -7.87
C GLY A 204 -3.69 -12.48 -8.34
N LEU A 205 -2.57 -12.20 -7.65
CA LEU A 205 -1.24 -12.77 -7.95
C LEU A 205 -1.04 -14.20 -7.42
N SER A 206 -2.00 -14.74 -6.67
CA SER A 206 -2.11 -16.16 -6.28
C SER A 206 -1.02 -16.73 -5.37
N ALA A 207 -0.12 -15.90 -4.80
CA ALA A 207 0.82 -16.39 -3.80
C ALA A 207 0.06 -16.87 -2.55
N PRO A 208 0.54 -17.87 -1.81
CA PRO A 208 -0.18 -18.39 -0.64
C PRO A 208 -0.20 -17.39 0.53
N ILE A 209 0.83 -16.54 0.63
CA ILE A 209 1.01 -15.55 1.69
C ILE A 209 1.86 -14.40 1.14
N GLY A 210 1.80 -13.26 1.83
CA GLY A 210 2.78 -12.21 1.66
C GLY A 210 2.26 -10.96 0.96
N SER A 211 2.91 -9.86 1.27
CA SER A 211 2.77 -8.57 0.61
C SER A 211 4.14 -7.91 0.58
N LEU A 212 4.33 -6.95 -0.30
CA LEU A 212 5.58 -6.21 -0.43
C LEU A 212 5.32 -4.75 -0.08
N VAL A 213 6.24 -4.17 0.67
CA VAL A 213 6.37 -2.72 0.85
C VAL A 213 7.53 -2.26 -0.03
N CYS A 214 7.39 -1.14 -0.74
CA CYS A 214 8.46 -0.58 -1.57
C CYS A 214 8.58 0.93 -1.34
N GLY A 215 9.82 1.44 -1.26
CA GLY A 215 10.11 2.85 -1.00
C GLY A 215 11.59 3.22 -1.20
N SER A 216 12.03 4.32 -0.61
CA SER A 216 13.47 4.63 -0.53
C SER A 216 14.19 3.65 0.39
N LYS A 217 15.51 3.55 0.27
CA LYS A 217 16.32 2.71 1.17
C LYS A 217 16.16 3.12 2.64
N GLU A 218 16.15 4.42 2.90
CA GLU A 218 15.95 4.97 4.25
C GLU A 218 14.58 4.60 4.82
N PHE A 219 13.53 4.71 4.01
CA PHE A 219 12.19 4.32 4.44
C PHE A 219 12.10 2.83 4.76
N ILE A 220 12.63 1.96 3.89
CA ILE A 220 12.60 0.51 4.09
C ILE A 220 13.43 0.09 5.31
N TYR A 221 14.56 0.76 5.59
CA TYR A 221 15.34 0.48 6.79
C TYR A 221 14.57 0.70 8.10
N HIS A 222 13.58 1.60 8.10
CA HIS A 222 12.77 1.91 9.27
C HIS A 222 11.44 1.15 9.35
N ALA A 223 11.02 0.52 8.25
CA ALA A 223 9.77 -0.23 8.15
C ALA A 223 9.91 -1.62 8.78
#